data_AF-V9L3X0-F1
#
_entry.id   AF-V9L3X0-F1
#
_cell.length_a   1.000
_cell.length_b   1.000
_cell.length_c   1.000
_cell.angle_alpha   90.00
_cell.angle_beta   90.00
_cell.angle_gamma   90.00
#
_symmetry.space_group_name_H-M   'P 1'
#
loop_
_entity.id
_entity.type
_entity.pdbx_description
1 polymer ?
#
loop_
_entity_poly.entity_id
_entity_poly.type
_entity_poly.pdbx_seq_one_letter_code
_entity_poly.pdbx_strand_id
1 'polypeptide(L)'
;ADTQVHQIVSHLLRTHLLAEVFCVAAMRTLPNAHPLFKLLMPHIKFTLHINTQARKLLISEGGVFDKAFSTGGVAKAQVLQRATERITYTSLCLPEELASRGVDKLPNYYYRDDGLRIWGAISSFVQDIVGVYYEDDGSVGRDSELQAFVKEVFTEGFLSRSSSGIPSSLTTKAELVKYLTMAIFSCSGQHCAVNSGQFDWGAWMPNNPCTMRRPPPADKDKVTKHDIWHTLPDTTATTTVLTTIYLLSQTARIEASLGSYTEERFTEPGPRECIERFQSRLKQIKKEIDSRNEGLELPYVYLRPDLIENSVAI
;
A
#
# COMPACT_ATOMS: atom_id res chain seq x y z
N ALA A 1 12.54 2.23 -16.12
CA ALA A 1 12.16 3.42 -15.33
C ALA A 1 10.99 3.10 -14.40
N ASP A 2 9.87 2.63 -14.95
CA ASP A 2 8.70 2.22 -14.17
C ASP A 2 9.04 1.26 -13.03
N THR A 3 9.76 0.15 -13.32
CA THR A 3 10.25 -0.79 -12.29
C THR A 3 10.96 -0.12 -11.11
N GLN A 4 11.75 0.95 -11.34
CA GLN A 4 12.48 1.62 -10.26
C GLN A 4 11.54 2.48 -9.40
N VAL A 5 10.60 3.19 -10.04
CA VAL A 5 9.58 4.00 -9.37
C VAL A 5 8.59 3.12 -8.63
N HIS A 6 8.14 2.04 -9.26
CA HIS A 6 7.27 1.04 -8.65
C HIS A 6 7.88 0.50 -7.36
N GLN A 7 9.10 -0.03 -7.42
CA GLN A 7 9.72 -0.69 -6.28
C GLN A 7 10.02 0.27 -5.11
N ILE A 8 10.54 1.46 -5.41
CA ILE A 8 10.97 2.41 -4.36
C ILE A 8 9.82 3.27 -3.86
N VAL A 9 8.97 3.76 -4.76
CA VAL A 9 7.96 4.77 -4.45
C VAL A 9 6.60 4.13 -4.25
N SER A 10 6.07 3.45 -5.26
CA SER A 10 4.72 2.89 -5.20
C SER A 10 4.59 1.76 -4.18
N HIS A 11 5.64 0.95 -4.04
CA HIS A 11 5.68 -0.19 -3.13
C HIS A 11 6.34 0.19 -1.80
N LEU A 12 7.66 0.38 -1.75
CA LEU A 12 8.36 0.61 -0.48
C LEU A 12 7.86 1.86 0.28
N LEU A 13 7.87 3.05 -0.32
CA LEU A 13 7.47 4.27 0.40
C LEU A 13 5.98 4.29 0.73
N ARG A 14 5.14 4.12 -0.30
CA ARG A 14 3.69 4.39 -0.20
C ARG A 14 2.89 3.29 0.47
N THR A 15 3.49 2.12 0.72
CA THR A 15 2.84 1.05 1.49
C THR A 15 3.68 0.68 2.70
N HIS A 16 4.88 0.10 2.52
CA HIS A 16 5.68 -0.42 3.63
C HIS A 16 6.03 0.65 4.67
N LEU A 17 6.67 1.74 4.25
CA LEU A 17 7.16 2.75 5.20
C LEU A 17 6.01 3.51 5.87
N LEU A 18 4.93 3.82 5.12
CA LEU A 18 3.74 4.43 5.70
C LEU A 18 3.01 3.49 6.68
N ALA A 19 2.84 2.22 6.34
CA ALA A 19 2.27 1.23 7.25
C ALA A 19 3.08 1.11 8.55
N GLU A 20 4.41 1.18 8.46
CA GLU A 20 5.29 1.17 9.63
C GLU A 20 5.13 2.43 10.48
N VAL A 21 5.01 3.61 9.87
CA VAL A 21 4.69 4.86 10.58
C VAL A 21 3.38 4.71 11.38
N PHE A 22 2.31 4.21 10.75
CA PHE A 22 1.04 3.97 11.44
C PHE A 22 1.20 2.95 12.57
N CYS A 23 1.98 1.89 12.34
CA CYS A 23 2.24 0.86 13.33
C CYS A 23 2.95 1.43 14.57
N VAL A 24 4.07 2.11 14.38
CA VAL A 24 4.86 2.70 15.48
C VAL A 24 4.04 3.71 16.26
N ALA A 25 3.35 4.63 15.57
CA ALA A 25 2.51 5.63 16.22
C ALA A 25 1.38 4.98 17.01
N ALA A 26 0.63 4.02 16.44
CA ALA A 26 -0.46 3.35 17.13
C ALA A 26 0.02 2.62 18.38
N MET A 27 1.15 1.89 18.29
CA MET A 27 1.73 1.16 19.41
C MET A 27 2.25 2.06 20.55
N ARG A 28 2.58 3.32 20.25
CA ARG A 28 3.14 4.27 21.22
C ARG A 28 2.11 5.21 21.85
N THR A 29 0.99 5.43 21.16
CA THR A 29 0.03 6.49 21.52
C THR A 29 -1.37 5.99 21.83
N LEU A 30 -1.76 4.80 21.33
CA LEU A 30 -3.07 4.23 21.57
C LEU A 30 -2.96 2.99 22.48
N PRO A 31 -3.60 2.98 23.66
CA PRO A 31 -3.58 1.80 24.53
C PRO A 31 -4.35 0.63 23.93
N ASN A 32 -4.05 -0.59 24.38
CA ASN A 32 -4.70 -1.82 23.91
C ASN A 32 -6.25 -1.80 23.97
N ALA A 33 -6.81 -1.06 24.92
CA ALA A 33 -8.26 -0.93 25.10
C ALA A 33 -8.89 0.08 24.14
N HIS A 34 -8.10 0.98 23.53
CA HIS A 34 -8.60 2.04 22.67
C HIS A 34 -9.27 1.45 21.41
N PRO A 35 -10.47 1.92 21.02
CA PRO A 35 -11.19 1.37 19.87
C PRO A 35 -10.39 1.46 18.57
N LEU A 36 -9.64 2.55 18.37
CA LEU A 36 -8.80 2.70 17.18
C LEU A 36 -7.59 1.78 17.17
N PHE A 37 -7.03 1.42 18.34
CA PHE A 37 -5.97 0.41 18.41
C PHE A 37 -6.52 -0.97 18.01
N LYS A 38 -7.70 -1.32 18.53
CA LYS A 38 -8.40 -2.56 18.18
C LYS A 38 -8.70 -2.65 16.68
N LEU A 39 -9.12 -1.53 16.08
CA LEU A 39 -9.38 -1.41 14.64
C LEU A 39 -8.11 -1.53 13.79
N LEU A 40 -7.05 -0.81 14.15
CA LEU A 40 -5.83 -0.73 13.31
C LEU A 40 -4.94 -1.96 13.43
N MET A 41 -4.89 -2.63 14.58
CA MET A 41 -3.94 -3.71 14.85
C MET A 41 -3.91 -4.83 13.80
N PRO A 42 -5.04 -5.36 13.32
CA PRO A 42 -5.04 -6.34 12.23
C PRO A 42 -4.36 -5.84 10.95
N HIS A 43 -4.39 -4.52 10.72
CA HIS A 43 -3.90 -3.86 9.50
C HIS A 43 -2.43 -3.42 9.56
N ILE A 44 -1.78 -3.58 10.72
CA ILE A 44 -0.35 -3.26 10.91
C ILE A 44 0.46 -4.47 11.40
N LYS A 45 -0.18 -5.65 11.43
CA LYS A 45 0.43 -6.90 11.86
C LYS A 45 1.59 -7.26 10.94
N PHE A 46 2.72 -7.65 11.54
CA PHE A 46 3.99 -8.02 10.87
C PHE A 46 4.72 -6.93 10.07
N THR A 47 4.13 -5.75 9.86
CA THR A 47 4.79 -4.66 9.11
C THR A 47 6.17 -4.29 9.65
N LEU A 48 6.32 -4.17 10.98
CA LEU A 48 7.63 -3.89 11.58
C LEU A 48 8.66 -5.00 11.31
N HIS A 49 8.21 -6.26 11.31
CA HIS A 49 9.08 -7.40 11.07
C HIS A 49 9.59 -7.36 9.62
N ILE A 50 8.67 -7.30 8.64
CA ILE A 50 9.05 -7.34 7.24
C ILE A 50 9.90 -6.15 6.83
N ASN A 51 9.58 -4.93 7.30
CA ASN A 51 10.40 -3.75 7.00
C ASN A 51 11.78 -3.82 7.65
N THR A 52 11.90 -4.41 8.83
CA THR A 52 13.20 -4.67 9.46
C THR A 52 14.03 -5.66 8.64
N GLN A 53 13.40 -6.71 8.10
CA GLN A 53 14.06 -7.66 7.21
C GLN A 53 14.47 -6.99 5.89
N ALA A 54 13.62 -6.15 5.31
CA ALA A 54 13.93 -5.40 4.10
C ALA A 54 15.14 -4.47 4.30
N ARG A 55 15.21 -3.75 5.43
CA ARG A 55 16.37 -2.91 5.79
C ARG A 55 17.66 -3.70 5.97
N LYS A 56 17.59 -4.98 6.33
CA LYS A 56 18.76 -5.85 6.52
C LYS A 56 19.22 -6.55 5.23
N LEU A 57 18.30 -6.95 4.37
CA LEU A 57 18.55 -7.89 3.27
C LEU A 57 18.31 -7.30 1.87
N LEU A 58 17.36 -6.38 1.73
CA LEU A 58 16.92 -5.85 0.43
C LEU A 58 17.59 -4.51 0.11
N ILE A 59 17.38 -3.52 0.99
CA ILE A 59 17.81 -2.12 0.77
C ILE A 59 19.05 -1.73 1.57
N SER A 60 19.67 -2.69 2.26
CA SER A 60 20.98 -2.51 2.91
C SER A 60 22.10 -2.34 1.88
N GLU A 61 23.26 -1.88 2.36
CA GLU A 61 24.50 -1.96 1.61
C GLU A 61 24.79 -3.42 1.23
N GLY A 62 25.03 -3.67 -0.06
CA GLY A 62 25.23 -5.03 -0.57
C GLY A 62 23.97 -5.91 -0.58
N GLY A 63 22.80 -5.33 -0.30
CA GLY A 63 21.49 -5.95 -0.43
C GLY A 63 21.08 -6.19 -1.89
N VAL A 64 19.87 -6.72 -2.09
CA VAL A 64 19.32 -7.02 -3.43
C VAL A 64 19.32 -5.80 -4.35
N PHE A 65 18.94 -4.62 -3.84
CA PHE A 65 18.93 -3.39 -4.64
C PHE A 65 20.31 -3.03 -5.18
N ASP A 66 21.34 -3.14 -4.33
CA ASP A 66 22.72 -2.81 -4.71
C ASP A 66 23.29 -3.82 -5.71
N LYS A 67 22.84 -5.07 -5.63
CA LYS A 67 23.31 -6.16 -6.50
C LYS A 67 22.67 -6.16 -7.88
N ALA A 68 21.41 -5.72 -8.02
CA ALA A 68 20.64 -5.99 -9.23
C ALA A 68 19.83 -4.81 -9.79
N PHE A 69 19.57 -3.76 -9.00
CA PHE A 69 18.76 -2.62 -9.46
C PHE A 69 19.63 -1.43 -9.87
N SER A 70 19.23 -0.71 -10.93
CA SER A 70 19.93 0.51 -11.35
C SER A 70 19.90 1.62 -10.30
N THR A 71 18.90 1.62 -9.42
CA THR A 71 18.80 2.53 -8.27
C THR A 71 19.48 2.00 -7.00
N GLY A 72 20.36 1.01 -7.09
CA GLY A 72 21.23 0.59 -5.99
C GLY A 72 22.14 1.72 -5.46
N GLY A 73 22.85 1.44 -4.37
CA GLY A 73 23.78 2.38 -3.74
C GLY A 73 23.08 3.62 -3.18
N VAL A 74 23.57 4.82 -3.48
CA VAL A 74 23.01 6.08 -2.97
C VAL A 74 21.70 6.49 -3.65
N ALA A 75 21.44 5.98 -4.86
CA ALA A 75 20.31 6.43 -5.67
C ALA A 75 18.96 6.10 -5.03
N LYS A 76 18.80 4.92 -4.41
CA LYS A 76 17.56 4.55 -3.68
C LYS A 76 17.18 5.56 -2.60
N ALA A 77 18.15 6.03 -1.82
CA ALA A 77 17.91 7.03 -0.78
C ALA A 77 17.50 8.39 -1.39
N GLN A 78 18.13 8.80 -2.48
CA GLN A 78 17.79 10.04 -3.18
C GLN A 78 16.38 10.00 -3.81
N VAL A 79 15.99 8.86 -4.39
CA VAL A 79 14.64 8.67 -4.93
C VAL A 79 13.60 8.69 -3.81
N LEU A 80 13.86 7.98 -2.71
CA LEU A 80 13.00 8.01 -1.52
C LEU A 80 12.84 9.43 -0.98
N GLN A 81 13.94 10.16 -0.79
CA GLN A 81 13.92 11.54 -0.29
C GLN A 81 13.02 12.44 -1.16
N ARG A 82 13.24 12.43 -2.49
CA ARG A 82 12.44 13.25 -3.43
C ARG A 82 10.98 12.82 -3.48
N ALA A 83 10.70 11.53 -3.33
CA ALA A 83 9.34 11.02 -3.30
C ALA A 83 8.62 11.41 -2.00
N THR A 84 9.29 11.33 -0.85
CA THR A 84 8.78 11.83 0.43
C THR A 84 8.48 13.32 0.36
N GLU A 85 9.34 14.13 -0.28
CA GLU A 85 9.08 15.56 -0.50
C GLU A 85 7.82 15.83 -1.34
N ARG A 86 7.34 14.87 -2.13
CA ARG A 86 6.18 15.04 -3.03
C ARG A 86 4.92 14.32 -2.56
N ILE A 87 5.02 13.48 -1.53
CA ILE A 87 3.87 12.76 -1.01
C ILE A 87 2.89 13.73 -0.35
N THR A 88 1.61 13.60 -0.68
CA THR A 88 0.55 14.41 -0.10
C THR A 88 -0.59 13.53 0.40
N TYR A 89 -1.38 14.05 1.33
CA TYR A 89 -2.58 13.36 1.83
C TYR A 89 -3.58 13.06 0.70
N THR A 90 -3.77 13.99 -0.22
CA THR A 90 -4.54 13.81 -1.45
C THR A 90 -4.01 12.63 -2.27
N SER A 91 -2.69 12.51 -2.42
CA SER A 91 -2.10 11.39 -3.15
C SER A 91 -2.32 10.04 -2.47
N LEU A 92 -2.61 10.00 -1.16
CA LEU A 92 -2.87 8.77 -0.41
C LEU A 92 -4.35 8.40 -0.34
N CYS A 93 -5.23 9.34 -0.70
CA CYS A 93 -6.66 9.11 -0.72
C CYS A 93 -7.09 8.72 -2.14
N LEU A 94 -7.35 7.43 -2.39
CA LEU A 94 -7.53 6.89 -3.75
C LEU A 94 -8.51 7.71 -4.62
N PRO A 95 -9.73 8.08 -4.17
CA PRO A 95 -10.63 8.88 -5.01
C PRO A 95 -10.05 10.23 -5.43
N GLU A 96 -9.35 10.90 -4.51
CA GLU A 96 -8.73 12.21 -4.75
C GLU A 96 -7.48 12.08 -5.64
N GLU A 97 -6.70 11.02 -5.42
CA GLU A 97 -5.52 10.68 -6.23
C GLU A 97 -5.92 10.46 -7.70
N LEU A 98 -6.96 9.66 -7.95
CA LEU A 98 -7.47 9.37 -9.29
C LEU A 98 -7.99 10.62 -9.99
N ALA A 99 -8.74 11.46 -9.27
CA ALA A 99 -9.24 12.73 -9.77
C ALA A 99 -8.09 13.70 -10.09
N SER A 100 -7.06 13.76 -9.24
CA SER A 100 -5.90 14.64 -9.45
C SER A 100 -5.08 14.29 -10.70
N ARG A 101 -5.10 13.03 -11.12
CA ARG A 101 -4.50 12.54 -12.37
C ARG A 101 -5.43 12.67 -13.59
N GLY A 102 -6.71 13.00 -13.40
CA GLY A 102 -7.71 13.07 -14.47
C GLY A 102 -8.09 11.70 -15.05
N VAL A 103 -7.98 10.62 -14.27
CA VAL A 103 -8.24 9.24 -14.70
C VAL A 103 -9.42 8.58 -13.98
N ASP A 104 -10.17 9.35 -13.20
CA ASP A 104 -11.38 8.93 -12.47
C ASP A 104 -12.50 8.43 -13.42
N LYS A 105 -12.45 8.78 -14.70
CA LYS A 105 -13.46 8.41 -15.72
C LYS A 105 -12.94 7.58 -16.90
N LEU A 106 -11.65 7.23 -16.93
CA LEU A 106 -11.04 6.43 -17.99
C LEU A 106 -11.69 5.02 -18.12
N PRO A 107 -12.20 4.58 -19.28
CA PRO A 107 -12.75 3.23 -19.39
C PRO A 107 -11.67 2.15 -19.20
N ASN A 108 -12.07 0.95 -18.80
CA ASN A 108 -11.21 -0.24 -18.64
C ASN A 108 -10.03 -0.05 -17.67
N TYR A 109 -10.20 0.78 -16.63
CA TYR A 109 -9.19 1.00 -15.62
C TYR A 109 -9.49 0.22 -14.34
N TYR A 110 -9.25 -1.10 -14.37
CA TYR A 110 -9.72 -2.01 -13.32
C TYR A 110 -9.12 -1.78 -11.93
N TYR A 111 -7.87 -1.30 -11.84
CA TYR A 111 -7.30 -0.83 -10.57
C TYR A 111 -8.16 0.26 -9.93
N ARG A 112 -8.63 1.23 -10.72
CA ARG A 112 -9.54 2.27 -10.24
C ARG A 112 -10.86 1.65 -9.79
N ASP A 113 -11.50 0.90 -10.68
CA ASP A 113 -12.87 0.42 -10.46
C ASP A 113 -12.96 -0.45 -9.21
N ASP A 114 -12.03 -1.38 -9.07
CA ASP A 114 -11.97 -2.30 -7.94
C ASP A 114 -11.49 -1.54 -6.69
N GLY A 115 -10.46 -0.69 -6.84
CA GLY A 115 -9.91 0.10 -5.74
C GLY A 115 -10.92 1.03 -5.10
N LEU A 116 -11.76 1.71 -5.89
CA LEU A 116 -12.83 2.57 -5.39
C LEU A 116 -13.91 1.78 -4.62
N ARG A 117 -14.20 0.55 -5.04
CA ARG A 117 -15.15 -0.33 -4.32
C ARG A 117 -14.57 -0.78 -2.98
N ILE A 118 -13.30 -1.16 -2.94
CA ILE A 118 -12.60 -1.53 -1.70
C ILE A 118 -12.48 -0.31 -0.77
N TRP A 119 -12.08 0.84 -1.31
CA TRP A 119 -12.04 2.11 -0.57
C TRP A 119 -13.39 2.44 0.06
N GLY A 120 -14.47 2.37 -0.72
CA GLY A 120 -15.83 2.61 -0.22
C GLY A 120 -16.28 1.62 0.86
N ALA A 121 -15.90 0.34 0.72
CA ALA A 121 -16.19 -0.67 1.74
C ALA A 121 -15.45 -0.41 3.05
N ILE A 122 -14.15 -0.09 2.98
CA ILE A 122 -13.34 0.28 4.16
C ILE A 122 -13.89 1.56 4.78
N SER A 123 -14.21 2.58 3.97
CA SER A 123 -14.73 3.86 4.45
C SER A 123 -16.04 3.69 5.21
N SER A 124 -16.96 2.88 4.68
CA SER A 124 -18.23 2.58 5.35
C SER A 124 -18.01 1.81 6.66
N PHE A 125 -17.11 0.82 6.66
CA PHE A 125 -16.76 0.07 7.87
C PHE A 125 -16.16 0.96 8.95
N VAL A 126 -15.21 1.82 8.59
CA VAL A 126 -14.60 2.79 9.50
C VAL A 126 -15.64 3.77 10.02
N GLN A 127 -16.53 4.26 9.16
CA GLN A 127 -17.63 5.15 9.56
C GLN A 127 -18.55 4.50 10.59
N ASP A 128 -18.91 3.24 10.38
CA ASP A 128 -19.72 2.47 11.33
C ASP A 128 -19.01 2.33 12.69
N ILE A 129 -17.73 1.95 12.70
CA ILE A 129 -16.94 1.81 13.94
C ILE A 129 -16.78 3.16 14.66
N VAL A 130 -16.43 4.23 13.94
CA VAL A 130 -16.33 5.59 14.49
C VAL A 130 -17.69 6.02 15.05
N GLY A 131 -18.79 5.65 14.39
CA GLY A 131 -20.15 5.90 14.85
C GLY A 131 -20.52 5.22 16.16
N VAL A 132 -19.93 4.06 16.45
CA VAL A 132 -20.14 3.33 17.73
C VAL A 132 -19.44 4.03 18.89
N TYR A 133 -18.22 4.54 18.69
CA TYR A 133 -17.36 5.00 19.79
C TYR A 133 -17.27 6.52 19.97
N TYR A 134 -17.52 7.31 18.92
CA TYR A 134 -17.48 8.76 18.95
C TYR A 134 -18.88 9.31 18.73
N GLU A 135 -19.47 9.94 19.74
CA GLU A 135 -20.83 10.47 19.69
C GLU A 135 -20.94 11.61 18.65
N ASP A 136 -20.04 12.60 18.77
CA ASP A 136 -20.00 13.81 17.95
C ASP A 136 -18.57 14.22 17.57
N ASP A 137 -18.44 15.26 16.76
CA ASP A 137 -17.14 15.83 16.37
C ASP A 137 -16.33 16.31 17.59
N GLY A 138 -17.01 16.85 18.61
CA GLY A 138 -16.37 17.27 19.85
C GLY A 138 -15.68 16.11 20.57
N SER A 139 -16.24 14.91 20.53
CA SER A 139 -15.63 13.72 21.14
C SER A 139 -14.31 13.32 20.44
N VAL A 140 -14.21 13.53 19.13
CA VAL A 140 -12.97 13.34 18.36
C VAL A 140 -11.92 14.37 18.76
N GLY A 141 -12.31 15.64 18.83
CA GLY A 141 -11.40 16.74 19.20
C GLY A 141 -10.87 16.67 20.64
N ARG A 142 -11.62 16.04 21.56
CA ARG A 142 -11.24 15.88 22.98
C ARG A 142 -10.39 14.63 23.26
N ASP A 143 -10.29 13.70 22.31
CA ASP A 143 -9.53 12.46 22.48
C ASP A 143 -8.02 12.73 22.36
N SER A 144 -7.36 12.90 23.51
CA SER A 144 -5.93 13.22 23.58
C SER A 144 -5.03 12.11 23.04
N GLU A 145 -5.45 10.85 23.13
CA GLU A 145 -4.67 9.70 22.64
C GLU A 145 -4.71 9.66 21.11
N LEU A 146 -5.89 9.89 20.52
CA LEU A 146 -6.04 10.12 19.08
C LEU A 146 -5.22 11.32 18.60
N GLN A 147 -5.27 12.46 19.30
CA GLN A 147 -4.49 13.63 18.89
C GLN A 147 -2.98 13.35 18.94
N ALA A 148 -2.51 12.60 19.96
CA ALA A 148 -1.13 12.17 20.03
C ALA A 148 -0.75 11.25 18.87
N PHE A 149 -1.61 10.27 18.52
CA PHE A 149 -1.42 9.38 17.38
C PHE A 149 -1.26 10.15 16.05
N VAL A 150 -2.19 11.04 15.74
CA VAL A 150 -2.17 11.82 14.49
C VAL A 150 -0.95 12.74 14.45
N LYS A 151 -0.64 13.38 15.57
CA LYS A 151 0.53 14.26 15.67
C LYS A 151 1.84 13.50 15.49
N GLU A 152 1.96 12.30 16.05
CA GLU A 152 3.16 11.47 15.88
C GLU A 152 3.33 11.02 14.42
N VAL A 153 2.26 10.61 13.74
CA VAL A 153 2.31 10.31 12.30
C VAL A 153 2.75 11.54 11.49
N PHE A 154 2.17 12.71 11.74
CA PHE A 154 2.56 13.95 11.06
C PHE A 154 4.03 14.32 11.31
N THR A 155 4.48 14.20 12.57
CA THR A 155 5.82 14.62 12.98
C THR A 155 6.90 13.67 12.47
N GLU A 156 6.75 12.38 12.73
CA GLU A 156 7.78 11.37 12.43
C GLU A 156 7.65 10.80 11.02
N GLY A 157 6.41 10.58 10.54
CA GLY A 157 6.16 10.01 9.22
C GLY A 157 6.25 11.03 8.10
N PHE A 158 5.72 12.22 8.31
CA PHE A 158 5.66 13.29 7.31
C PHE A 158 6.62 14.45 7.62
N LEU A 159 7.49 14.29 8.62
CA LEU A 159 8.58 15.20 8.96
C LEU A 159 8.09 16.62 9.28
N SER A 160 6.91 16.73 9.90
CA SER A 160 6.23 18.00 10.20
C SER A 160 6.02 18.91 8.97
N ARG A 161 5.97 18.33 7.77
CA ARG A 161 5.86 19.10 6.53
C ARG A 161 4.41 19.46 6.27
N SER A 162 4.06 20.72 6.51
CA SER A 162 2.73 21.28 6.18
C SER A 162 2.37 21.11 4.70
N SER A 163 3.36 21.13 3.80
CA SER A 163 3.17 20.89 2.36
C SER A 163 2.70 19.48 1.99
N SER A 164 2.80 18.51 2.90
CA SER A 164 2.19 17.18 2.71
C SER A 164 0.65 17.24 2.79
N GLY A 165 0.08 18.25 3.45
CA GLY A 165 -1.36 18.39 3.64
C GLY A 165 -2.00 17.30 4.52
N ILE A 166 -1.20 16.41 5.14
CA ILE A 166 -1.73 15.46 6.11
C ILE A 166 -2.04 16.18 7.42
N PRO A 167 -3.17 15.91 8.08
CA PRO A 167 -3.52 16.57 9.33
C PRO A 167 -2.52 16.25 10.45
N SER A 168 -2.22 17.26 11.27
CA SER A 168 -1.51 17.11 12.55
C SER A 168 -2.46 16.92 13.75
N SER A 169 -3.76 17.04 13.52
CA SER A 169 -4.86 16.89 14.48
C SER A 169 -6.17 16.65 13.73
N LEU A 170 -7.14 16.01 14.38
CA LEU A 170 -8.47 15.73 13.79
C LEU A 170 -9.54 16.25 14.74
N THR A 171 -10.54 16.94 14.20
CA THR A 171 -11.59 17.60 15.01
C THR A 171 -12.99 17.13 14.69
N THR A 172 -13.16 16.34 13.62
CA THR A 172 -14.46 15.83 13.19
C THR A 172 -14.42 14.32 12.92
N LYS A 173 -15.58 13.67 13.03
CA LYS A 173 -15.77 12.27 12.67
C LYS A 173 -15.45 12.05 11.19
N ALA A 174 -15.80 12.99 10.32
CA ALA A 174 -15.52 12.90 8.89
C ALA A 174 -14.01 12.87 8.60
N GLU A 175 -13.23 13.74 9.26
CA GLU A 175 -11.77 13.74 9.16
C GLU A 175 -11.16 12.44 9.66
N LEU A 176 -11.64 11.92 10.80
CA LEU A 176 -11.21 10.64 11.37
C LEU A 176 -11.50 9.46 10.44
N VAL A 177 -12.70 9.41 9.88
CA VAL A 177 -13.10 8.36 8.93
C VAL A 177 -12.19 8.40 7.71
N LYS A 178 -11.96 9.57 7.11
CA LYS A 178 -11.07 9.71 5.95
C LYS A 178 -9.64 9.24 6.28
N TYR A 179 -9.13 9.65 7.44
CA TYR A 179 -7.76 9.34 7.87
C TYR A 179 -7.55 7.83 8.08
N LEU A 180 -8.46 7.19 8.82
CA LEU A 180 -8.38 5.75 9.07
C LEU A 180 -8.66 4.93 7.81
N THR A 181 -9.53 5.40 6.91
CA THR A 181 -9.75 4.77 5.60
C THR A 181 -8.45 4.78 4.79
N MET A 182 -7.78 5.92 4.72
CA MET A 182 -6.48 6.06 4.03
C MET A 182 -5.43 5.11 4.62
N ALA A 183 -5.31 5.05 5.95
CA ALA A 183 -4.35 4.18 6.61
C ALA A 183 -4.63 2.69 6.32
N ILE A 184 -5.88 2.25 6.53
CA ILE A 184 -6.27 0.85 6.32
C ILE A 184 -6.13 0.46 4.84
N PHE A 185 -6.55 1.31 3.91
CA PHE A 185 -6.42 1.04 2.48
C PHE A 185 -4.94 0.98 2.05
N SER A 186 -4.10 1.87 2.56
CA SER A 186 -2.65 1.87 2.27
C SER A 186 -1.97 0.59 2.74
N CYS A 187 -2.38 0.06 3.89
CA CYS A 187 -1.85 -1.17 4.47
C CYS A 187 -2.41 -2.46 3.85
N SER A 188 -3.48 -2.38 3.06
CA SER A 188 -4.18 -3.56 2.51
C SER A 188 -4.29 -3.47 0.99
N GLY A 189 -5.37 -2.89 0.48
CA GLY A 189 -5.69 -2.82 -0.95
C GLY A 189 -4.57 -2.20 -1.77
N GLN A 190 -3.96 -1.10 -1.31
CA GLN A 190 -2.86 -0.46 -2.04
C GLN A 190 -1.63 -1.36 -2.14
N HIS A 191 -1.22 -2.00 -1.03
CA HIS A 191 -0.09 -2.94 -1.02
C HIS A 191 -0.36 -4.13 -1.92
N CYS A 192 -1.51 -4.79 -1.79
CA CYS A 192 -1.86 -5.92 -2.64
C CYS A 192 -1.84 -5.55 -4.14
N ALA A 193 -2.42 -4.41 -4.51
CA ALA A 193 -2.46 -3.93 -5.89
C ALA A 193 -1.07 -3.69 -6.52
N VAL A 194 -0.06 -3.33 -5.71
CA VAL A 194 1.30 -3.07 -6.20
C VAL A 194 2.28 -4.22 -5.91
N ASN A 195 1.93 -5.16 -5.05
CA ASN A 195 2.79 -6.28 -4.66
C ASN A 195 2.48 -7.55 -5.45
N SER A 196 1.21 -7.95 -5.53
CA SER A 196 0.83 -9.31 -5.98
C SER A 196 1.09 -9.57 -7.46
N GLY A 197 1.15 -8.52 -8.30
CA GLY A 197 1.45 -8.65 -9.73
C GLY A 197 2.94 -8.64 -10.07
N GLN A 198 3.85 -8.52 -9.10
CA GLN A 198 5.28 -8.36 -9.41
C GLN A 198 5.82 -9.53 -10.24
N PHE A 199 5.50 -10.77 -9.88
CA PHE A 199 5.94 -11.93 -10.66
C PHE A 199 5.22 -12.03 -12.01
N ASP A 200 3.89 -11.84 -12.06
CA ASP A 200 3.11 -11.92 -13.32
C ASP A 200 3.67 -11.01 -14.41
N TRP A 201 4.01 -9.77 -14.06
CA TRP A 201 4.51 -8.77 -15.00
C TRP A 201 6.03 -8.72 -15.08
N GLY A 202 6.74 -9.17 -14.04
CA GLY A 202 8.18 -9.11 -13.93
C GLY A 202 8.92 -10.38 -14.33
N ALA A 203 8.23 -11.53 -14.41
CA ALA A 203 8.82 -12.80 -14.81
C ALA A 203 9.43 -12.76 -16.21
N TRP A 204 8.80 -11.99 -17.11
CA TRP A 204 9.39 -11.66 -18.40
C TRP A 204 10.29 -10.42 -18.28
N MET A 205 11.57 -10.64 -17.99
CA MET A 205 12.56 -9.58 -17.74
C MET A 205 12.52 -8.40 -18.73
N PRO A 206 12.39 -8.60 -20.07
CA PRO A 206 12.33 -7.47 -21.00
C PRO A 206 11.16 -6.51 -20.76
N ASN A 207 10.08 -6.96 -20.11
CA ASN A 207 8.94 -6.11 -19.72
C ASN A 207 9.27 -5.22 -18.51
N ASN A 208 10.12 -5.70 -17.59
CA ASN A 208 10.49 -5.02 -16.35
C ASN A 208 11.99 -5.17 -16.04
N PRO A 209 12.88 -4.60 -16.86
CA PRO A 209 14.32 -4.70 -16.62
C PRO A 209 14.69 -3.94 -15.33
N CYS A 210 15.30 -4.65 -14.39
CA CYS A 210 15.74 -4.08 -13.10
C CYS A 210 16.93 -3.11 -13.24
N THR A 211 17.70 -3.23 -14.32
CA THR A 211 18.82 -2.37 -14.64
C THR A 211 19.04 -2.29 -16.14
N MET A 212 19.85 -1.34 -16.61
CA MET A 212 20.28 -1.22 -18.00
C MET A 212 21.80 -1.02 -18.02
N ARG A 213 22.51 -1.78 -18.85
CA ARG A 213 23.99 -1.83 -18.90
C ARG A 213 24.61 -0.85 -19.90
N ARG A 214 23.80 -0.17 -20.69
CA ARG A 214 24.23 0.84 -21.69
C ARG A 214 23.34 2.08 -21.59
N PRO A 215 23.83 3.27 -22.00
CA PRO A 215 23.03 4.48 -22.02
C PRO A 215 21.85 4.37 -23.00
N PRO A 216 20.79 5.19 -22.84
CA PRO A 216 19.75 5.33 -23.85
C PRO A 216 20.34 5.68 -25.21
N PRO A 217 19.80 5.12 -26.32
CA PRO A 217 20.34 5.38 -27.65
C PRO A 217 20.20 6.85 -28.02
N ALA A 218 21.27 7.44 -28.56
CA ALA A 218 21.27 8.82 -29.07
C ALA A 218 20.84 8.93 -30.54
N ASP A 219 20.83 7.81 -31.27
CA ASP A 219 20.54 7.72 -32.70
C ASP A 219 19.51 6.61 -32.94
N LYS A 220 18.43 6.93 -33.66
CA LYS A 220 17.30 6.03 -33.88
C LYS A 220 17.64 4.87 -34.82
N ASP A 221 18.53 5.10 -35.80
CA ASP A 221 18.73 4.17 -36.92
C ASP A 221 19.86 3.16 -36.69
N LYS A 222 20.54 3.24 -35.55
CA LYS A 222 21.74 2.43 -35.24
C LYS A 222 21.51 1.30 -34.24
N VAL A 223 20.32 1.19 -33.64
CA VAL A 223 20.06 0.18 -32.62
C VAL A 223 19.85 -1.19 -33.26
N THR A 224 20.71 -2.15 -32.92
CA THR A 224 20.59 -3.54 -33.38
C THR A 224 20.03 -4.47 -32.30
N LYS A 225 19.63 -5.68 -32.67
CA LYS A 225 19.27 -6.73 -31.69
C LYS A 225 20.42 -7.04 -30.72
N HIS A 226 21.66 -6.97 -31.21
CA HIS A 226 22.86 -7.14 -30.38
C HIS A 226 22.94 -6.04 -29.31
N ASP A 227 22.65 -4.79 -29.67
CA ASP A 227 22.66 -3.69 -28.70
C ASP A 227 21.58 -3.85 -27.62
N ILE A 228 20.38 -4.30 -28.00
CA ILE A 228 19.31 -4.59 -27.05
C ILE A 228 19.76 -5.66 -26.05
N TRP A 229 20.30 -6.79 -26.54
CA TRP A 229 20.78 -7.89 -25.70
C TRP A 229 21.85 -7.44 -24.69
N HIS A 230 22.78 -6.60 -25.13
CA HIS A 230 23.84 -6.08 -24.27
C HIS A 230 23.42 -4.88 -23.40
N THR A 231 22.25 -4.30 -23.64
CA THR A 231 21.67 -3.25 -22.79
C THR A 231 20.85 -3.83 -21.65
N LEU A 232 20.10 -4.91 -21.89
CA LEU A 232 19.29 -5.59 -20.87
C LEU A 232 20.16 -6.15 -19.73
N PRO A 233 19.62 -6.40 -18.52
CA PRO A 233 20.31 -7.03 -17.41
C PRO A 233 21.05 -8.32 -17.79
N ASP A 234 22.14 -8.62 -17.08
CA ASP A 234 22.78 -9.93 -17.19
C ASP A 234 21.99 -11.02 -16.44
N THR A 235 22.45 -12.27 -16.56
CA THR A 235 21.81 -13.44 -15.95
C THR A 235 21.80 -13.38 -14.43
N THR A 236 22.83 -12.80 -13.80
CA THR A 236 22.94 -12.71 -12.35
C THR A 236 21.92 -11.72 -11.80
N ALA A 237 21.87 -10.50 -12.36
CA ALA A 237 20.88 -9.49 -11.98
C ALA A 237 19.45 -9.97 -12.27
N THR A 238 19.23 -10.60 -13.43
CA THR A 238 17.93 -11.18 -13.81
C THR A 238 17.49 -12.25 -12.80
N THR A 239 18.33 -13.24 -12.52
CA THR A 239 17.97 -14.36 -11.62
C THR A 239 17.77 -13.89 -10.18
N THR A 240 18.57 -12.92 -9.72
CA THR A 240 18.42 -12.31 -8.39
C THR A 240 17.05 -11.65 -8.25
N VAL A 241 16.64 -10.84 -9.24
CA VAL A 241 15.35 -10.15 -9.19
C VAL A 241 14.20 -11.11 -9.39
N LEU A 242 14.27 -12.05 -10.33
CA LEU A 242 13.22 -13.06 -10.56
C LEU A 242 12.93 -13.86 -9.29
N THR A 243 13.97 -14.36 -8.62
CA THR A 243 13.81 -15.08 -7.35
C THR A 243 13.17 -14.19 -6.28
N THR A 244 13.58 -12.92 -6.21
CA THR A 244 13.05 -11.97 -5.24
C THR A 244 11.57 -11.69 -5.47
N ILE A 245 11.18 -11.28 -6.68
CA ILE A 245 9.78 -10.94 -7.00
C ILE A 245 8.87 -12.17 -6.93
N TYR A 246 9.39 -13.37 -7.22
CA TYR A 246 8.65 -14.62 -6.99
C TYR A 246 8.31 -14.79 -5.51
N LEU A 247 9.28 -14.62 -4.61
CA LEU A 247 9.07 -14.74 -3.16
C LEU A 247 8.13 -13.66 -2.62
N LEU A 248 8.24 -12.42 -3.11
CA LEU A 248 7.40 -11.30 -2.67
C LEU A 248 5.95 -11.38 -3.19
N SER A 249 5.72 -12.09 -4.30
CA SER A 249 4.38 -12.25 -4.90
C SER A 249 3.61 -13.46 -4.40
N GLN A 250 4.14 -14.21 -3.42
CA GLN A 250 3.47 -15.40 -2.92
C GLN A 250 2.10 -15.05 -2.32
N THR A 251 1.09 -15.87 -2.62
CA THR A 251 -0.28 -15.59 -2.21
C THR A 251 -0.44 -15.69 -0.70
N ALA A 252 -1.21 -14.75 -0.17
CA ALA A 252 -1.65 -14.74 1.22
C ALA A 252 -2.35 -16.05 1.63
N ARG A 253 -2.22 -16.40 2.92
CA ARG A 253 -3.12 -17.40 3.52
C ARG A 253 -4.51 -16.80 3.64
N ILE A 254 -5.56 -17.62 3.47
CA ILE A 254 -6.96 -17.17 3.57
C ILE A 254 -7.23 -16.44 4.91
N GLU A 255 -6.61 -16.89 6.00
CA GLU A 255 -6.74 -16.30 7.34
C GLU A 255 -6.18 -14.88 7.46
N ALA A 256 -5.38 -14.44 6.49
CA ALA A 256 -4.82 -13.09 6.43
C ALA A 256 -5.63 -12.14 5.53
N SER A 257 -6.67 -12.63 4.84
CA SER A 257 -7.47 -11.83 3.90
C SER A 257 -8.21 -10.66 4.56
N LEU A 258 -8.45 -9.60 3.80
CA LEU A 258 -9.08 -8.38 4.26
C LEU A 258 -10.43 -8.65 4.93
N GLY A 259 -10.60 -8.17 6.17
CA GLY A 259 -11.82 -8.38 6.95
C GLY A 259 -11.89 -9.72 7.69
N SER A 260 -10.92 -10.61 7.48
CA SER A 260 -10.75 -11.83 8.29
C SER A 260 -9.99 -11.51 9.58
N TYR A 261 -10.72 -11.23 10.65
CA TYR A 261 -10.16 -10.87 11.95
C TYR A 261 -10.15 -12.07 12.91
N THR A 262 -9.04 -12.80 12.96
CA THR A 262 -8.90 -14.01 13.80
C THR A 262 -8.68 -13.70 15.28
N GLU A 263 -8.14 -12.52 15.60
CA GLU A 263 -8.00 -12.03 16.97
C GLU A 263 -9.24 -11.23 17.36
N GLU A 264 -10.04 -11.74 18.31
CA GLU A 264 -11.22 -11.05 18.82
C GLU A 264 -10.84 -9.85 19.72
N ARG A 265 -10.51 -8.72 19.10
CA ARG A 265 -10.21 -7.46 19.81
C ARG A 265 -11.47 -6.68 20.19
N PHE A 266 -12.51 -6.80 19.36
CA PHE A 266 -13.84 -6.28 19.63
C PHE A 266 -14.74 -7.39 20.20
N THR A 267 -15.11 -7.25 21.46
CA THR A 267 -16.00 -8.18 22.16
C THR A 267 -17.46 -7.70 22.21
N GLU A 268 -17.67 -6.43 21.91
CA GLU A 268 -18.97 -5.75 21.97
C GLU A 268 -19.83 -6.11 20.75
N PRO A 269 -21.17 -6.19 20.89
CA PRO A 269 -22.08 -6.50 19.77
C PRO A 269 -22.00 -5.50 18.61
N GLY A 270 -22.02 -4.19 18.91
CA GLY A 270 -22.04 -3.13 17.89
C GLY A 270 -20.89 -3.22 16.87
N PRO A 271 -19.61 -3.23 17.30
CA PRO A 271 -18.48 -3.41 16.39
C PRO A 271 -18.48 -4.75 15.65
N ARG A 272 -18.94 -5.84 16.28
CA ARG A 272 -19.04 -7.16 15.62
C ARG A 272 -20.03 -7.13 14.46
N GLU A 273 -21.19 -6.49 14.62
CA GLU A 273 -22.13 -6.28 13.52
C GLU A 273 -21.52 -5.42 12.40
N CYS A 274 -20.71 -4.41 12.73
CA CYS A 274 -20.00 -3.60 11.74
C CYS A 274 -19.02 -4.46 10.91
N ILE A 275 -18.29 -5.36 11.56
CA ILE A 275 -17.39 -6.33 10.90
C ILE A 275 -18.18 -7.26 9.97
N GLU A 276 -19.31 -7.80 10.42
CA GLU A 276 -20.15 -8.69 9.60
C GLU A 276 -20.68 -7.99 8.34
N ARG A 277 -21.10 -6.72 8.46
CA ARG A 277 -21.50 -5.90 7.30
C ARG A 277 -20.33 -5.67 6.35
N PHE A 278 -19.14 -5.36 6.88
CA PHE A 278 -17.93 -5.19 6.08
C PHE A 278 -17.57 -6.46 5.30
N GLN A 279 -17.53 -7.60 5.99
CA GLN A 279 -17.27 -8.91 5.37
C GLN A 279 -18.30 -9.27 4.30
N SER A 280 -19.58 -8.95 4.53
CA SER A 280 -20.65 -9.17 3.56
C SER A 280 -20.46 -8.30 2.32
N ARG A 281 -20.07 -7.03 2.50
CA ARG A 281 -19.76 -6.13 1.38
C ARG A 281 -18.56 -6.62 0.58
N LEU A 282 -17.49 -7.08 1.23
CA LEU A 282 -16.33 -7.66 0.55
C LEU A 282 -16.71 -8.92 -0.26
N LYS A 283 -17.54 -9.82 0.28
CA LYS A 283 -18.06 -10.97 -0.46
C LYS A 283 -18.83 -10.56 -1.71
N GLN A 284 -19.59 -9.47 -1.64
CA GLN A 284 -20.29 -8.92 -2.81
C GLN A 284 -19.31 -8.38 -3.85
N ILE A 285 -18.34 -7.55 -3.44
CA ILE A 285 -17.32 -6.99 -4.34
C ILE A 285 -16.55 -8.11 -5.05
N LYS A 286 -16.20 -9.19 -4.33
CA LYS A 286 -15.56 -10.37 -4.93
C LYS A 286 -16.39 -10.93 -6.09
N LYS A 287 -17.70 -11.16 -5.89
CA LYS A 287 -18.59 -11.68 -6.93
C LYS A 287 -18.67 -10.74 -8.13
N GLU A 288 -18.72 -9.44 -7.89
CA GLU A 288 -18.74 -8.44 -8.96
C GLU A 288 -17.44 -8.45 -9.78
N ILE A 289 -16.28 -8.59 -9.13
CA ILE A 289 -14.96 -8.69 -9.79
C ILE A 289 -14.84 -10.01 -10.56
N ASP A 290 -15.26 -11.13 -9.97
CA ASP A 290 -15.24 -12.45 -10.63
C ASP A 290 -16.08 -12.41 -11.92
N SER A 291 -17.32 -11.90 -11.84
CA SER A 291 -18.20 -11.79 -13.00
C SER A 291 -17.64 -10.84 -14.07
N ARG A 292 -17.01 -9.72 -13.67
CA ARG A 292 -16.32 -8.82 -14.61
C ARG A 292 -15.17 -9.53 -15.33
N ASN A 293 -14.41 -10.34 -14.60
CA ASN A 293 -13.20 -11.00 -15.09
C ASN A 293 -13.47 -12.19 -16.03
N GLU A 294 -14.63 -12.85 -15.93
CA GLU A 294 -15.00 -13.97 -16.83
C GLU A 294 -14.97 -13.59 -18.33
N GLY A 295 -15.23 -12.31 -18.65
CA GLY A 295 -15.24 -11.81 -20.02
C GLY A 295 -13.92 -11.21 -20.52
N LEU A 296 -12.85 -11.26 -19.73
CA LEU A 296 -11.58 -10.60 -20.06
C LEU A 296 -10.52 -11.59 -20.54
N GLU A 297 -9.78 -11.22 -21.59
CA GLU A 297 -8.59 -11.95 -22.03
C GLU A 297 -7.50 -11.96 -20.95
N LEU A 298 -7.34 -10.83 -20.26
CA LEU A 298 -6.42 -10.70 -19.13
C LEU A 298 -7.17 -10.17 -17.89
N PRO A 299 -7.61 -11.07 -17.00
CA PRO A 299 -8.29 -10.70 -15.76
C PRO A 299 -7.43 -9.82 -14.85
N TYR A 300 -8.04 -8.80 -14.24
CA TYR A 300 -7.41 -8.05 -13.16
C TYR A 300 -7.90 -8.60 -11.81
N VAL A 301 -6.99 -9.22 -11.06
CA VAL A 301 -7.32 -9.98 -9.84
C VAL A 301 -6.75 -9.37 -8.55
N TYR A 302 -5.82 -8.41 -8.65
CA TYR A 302 -5.02 -7.93 -7.51
C TYR A 302 -5.80 -7.15 -6.45
N LEU A 303 -7.06 -6.81 -6.72
CA LEU A 303 -7.96 -6.20 -5.73
C LEU A 303 -9.19 -7.07 -5.44
N ARG A 304 -9.12 -8.37 -5.76
CA ARG A 304 -10.13 -9.33 -5.35
C ARG A 304 -10.03 -9.53 -3.82
N PRO A 305 -11.09 -9.29 -3.02
CA PRO A 305 -11.01 -9.21 -1.56
C PRO A 305 -10.37 -10.40 -0.83
N ASP A 306 -10.50 -11.61 -1.35
CA ASP A 306 -9.91 -12.83 -0.78
C ASP A 306 -8.39 -12.94 -1.00
N LEU A 307 -7.83 -12.09 -1.88
CA LEU A 307 -6.39 -12.01 -2.16
C LEU A 307 -5.72 -10.81 -1.47
N ILE A 308 -6.50 -9.83 -1.01
CA ILE A 308 -5.98 -8.66 -0.30
C ILE A 308 -5.66 -9.06 1.14
N GLU A 309 -4.42 -8.88 1.59
CA GLU A 309 -4.06 -9.06 3.00
C GLU A 309 -4.56 -7.91 3.88
N ASN A 310 -4.81 -8.18 5.16
CA ASN A 310 -5.16 -7.12 6.11
C ASN A 310 -4.03 -6.11 6.27
N SER A 311 -2.76 -6.54 6.21
CA SER A 311 -1.58 -5.73 6.50
C SER A 311 -0.45 -5.99 5.51
N VAL A 312 0.54 -5.09 5.50
CA VAL A 312 1.80 -5.29 4.79
C VAL A 312 2.65 -6.30 5.56
N ALA A 313 2.69 -7.55 5.09
CA ALA A 313 3.36 -8.67 5.76
C ALA A 313 4.46 -9.35 4.92
N ILE A 314 4.61 -8.96 3.65
CA ILE A 314 5.63 -9.44 2.70
C ILE A 314 6.20 -8.30 1.88
#